data_AF-A0A968RPQ0-F1
#
_entry.id   AF-A0A968RPQ0-F1
#
_cell.length_a   1.000
_cell.length_b   1.000
_cell.length_c   1.000
_cell.angle_alpha   90.00
_cell.angle_beta   90.00
_cell.angle_gamma   90.00
#
_symmetry.space_group_name_H-M   'P 1'
#
loop_
_entity.id
_entity.type
_entity.pdbx_description
1 polymer ?
#
loop_
_entity_poly.entity_id
_entity_poly.type
_entity_poly.pdbx_seq_one_letter_code
_entity_poly.pdbx_strand_id
1 'polypeptide(L)'
;MEKNLNFAKKQAFWDDKIVLIVGGNVTNTASQNDTKTFFGNDIVVEGVLNKDRSLKLRVYQIRQPSIIEGADVEYGVGLSYRKEFNSFKEFFSGIFKSKNNNSQKD
;
A
#
# COMPACT_ATOMS: atom_id res chain seq x y z
N MET A 1 28.53 -1.00 12.00
CA MET A 1 27.05 -1.11 12.07
C MET A 1 26.47 0.10 11.39
N GLU A 2 25.83 -0.09 10.24
CA GLU A 2 24.99 0.95 9.63
C GLU A 2 23.74 1.16 10.51
N LYS A 3 23.45 2.41 10.87
CA LYS A 3 22.18 2.75 11.53
C LYS A 3 21.20 3.18 10.45
N ASN A 4 20.22 2.33 10.18
CA ASN A 4 19.10 2.67 9.31
C ASN A 4 17.95 3.18 10.18
N LEU A 5 17.56 4.45 9.98
CA LEU A 5 16.42 5.05 10.66
C LEU A 5 15.25 5.14 9.68
N ASN A 6 14.14 4.49 10.04
CA ASN A 6 12.91 4.53 9.29
C ASN A 6 11.99 5.60 9.89
N PHE A 7 11.45 6.50 9.07
CA PHE A 7 10.40 7.42 9.48
C PHE A 7 9.20 7.32 8.54
N ALA A 8 8.01 7.50 9.09
CA ALA A 8 6.77 7.56 8.32
C ALA A 8 5.80 8.56 8.98
N LYS A 9 5.17 9.40 8.15
CA LYS A 9 4.07 10.28 8.56
C LYS A 9 2.81 9.86 7.83
N LYS A 10 1.74 9.64 8.59
CA LYS A 10 0.41 9.32 8.08
C LYS A 10 -0.50 10.54 8.27
N GLN A 11 -1.16 10.95 7.20
CA GLN A 11 -2.18 11.99 7.23
C GLN A 11 -3.45 11.43 6.58
N ALA A 12 -4.58 11.60 7.26
CA ALA A 12 -5.87 11.21 6.74
C ALA A 12 -6.72 12.44 6.39
N PHE A 13 -7.55 12.30 5.37
CA PHE A 13 -8.43 13.31 4.82
C PHE A 13 -9.81 12.71 4.54
N TRP A 14 -10.83 13.58 4.49
CA TRP A 14 -12.21 13.23 4.12
C TRP A 14 -12.75 12.04 4.92
N ASP A 15 -12.75 12.14 6.24
CA ASP A 15 -13.14 11.06 7.17
C ASP A 15 -12.36 9.76 6.93
N ASP A 16 -11.04 9.85 6.76
CA ASP A 16 -10.14 8.73 6.45
C ASP A 16 -10.47 7.97 5.14
N LYS A 17 -11.24 8.58 4.23
CA LYS A 17 -11.46 8.01 2.90
C LYS A 17 -10.21 8.10 2.05
N ILE A 18 -9.37 9.10 2.28
CA ILE A 18 -8.05 9.19 1.67
C ILE A 18 -7.00 9.31 2.75
N VAL A 19 -5.97 8.46 2.63
CA VAL A 19 -4.84 8.43 3.54
C VAL A 19 -3.57 8.58 2.72
N LEU A 20 -2.81 9.62 3.04
CA LEU A 20 -1.46 9.83 2.51
C LEU A 20 -0.46 9.35 3.56
N ILE A 21 0.44 8.47 3.16
CA ILE A 21 1.55 7.99 3.96
C ILE A 21 2.82 8.37 3.22
N VAL A 22 3.68 9.14 3.89
CA VAL A 22 4.99 9.52 3.35
C VAL A 22 6.04 8.99 4.31
N GLY A 23 6.94 8.16 3.80
CA GLY A 23 8.01 7.53 4.58
C GLY A 23 9.34 7.52 3.84
N GLY A 24 10.38 7.19 4.58
CA GLY A 24 11.72 7.05 4.02
C GLY A 24 12.69 6.43 5.01
N ASN A 25 13.79 5.93 4.46
CA ASN A 25 14.95 5.52 5.22
C ASN A 25 16.00 6.62 5.19
N VAL A 26 16.53 6.97 6.35
CA VAL A 26 17.75 7.76 6.48
C VAL A 26 18.88 6.77 6.68
N THR A 27 19.69 6.60 5.63
CA THR A 27 20.97 5.88 5.67
C THR A 27 22.08 6.92 5.52
N ASN A 28 23.06 6.89 6.41
CA ASN A 28 24.20 7.80 6.35
C ASN A 28 25.32 7.16 5.52
N THR A 29 25.30 7.36 4.20
CA THR A 29 26.40 6.97 3.31
C THR A 29 27.38 8.14 3.21
N ALA A 30 28.54 8.00 3.86
CA ALA A 30 29.61 8.99 3.74
C ALA A 30 30.28 8.87 2.35
N SER A 31 29.68 9.49 1.33
CA SER A 31 30.39 9.81 0.09
C SER A 31 30.96 11.22 0.21
N GLN A 32 32.29 11.34 0.17
CA GLN A 32 32.99 12.63 0.15
C GLN A 32 32.42 13.47 -1.01
N ASN A 33 31.92 14.67 -0.69
CA ASN A 33 31.57 15.78 -1.60
C ASN A 33 30.08 16.10 -1.84
N ASP A 34 29.11 15.38 -1.28
CA ASP A 34 27.71 15.86 -1.32
C ASP A 34 26.89 15.22 -0.19
N THR A 35 26.72 15.92 0.94
CA THR A 35 25.77 15.51 1.98
C THR A 35 24.34 15.81 1.52
N LYS A 36 23.82 14.97 0.60
CA LYS A 36 22.40 14.98 0.26
C LYS A 36 21.65 14.17 1.31
N THR A 37 20.98 14.85 2.23
CA THR A 37 19.98 14.20 3.08
C THR A 37 18.76 13.90 2.23
N PHE A 38 18.62 12.65 1.81
CA PHE A 38 17.48 12.20 1.01
C PHE A 38 16.25 12.01 1.91
N PHE A 39 15.22 12.82 1.70
CA PHE A 39 13.93 12.72 2.39
C PHE A 39 12.87 12.22 1.38
N GLY A 40 12.25 11.06 1.63
CA GLY A 40 11.06 10.59 0.92
C GLY A 40 11.29 9.52 -0.16
N ASN A 41 11.62 8.30 0.25
CA ASN A 41 11.72 7.16 -0.68
C ASN A 41 10.36 6.49 -0.95
N ASP A 42 9.41 6.59 -0.02
CA ASP A 42 8.16 5.83 -0.09
C ASP A 42 6.95 6.76 0.04
N ILE A 43 6.17 6.91 -1.03
CA ILE A 43 4.88 7.61 -1.01
C ILE A 43 3.79 6.58 -1.25
N VAL A 44 2.82 6.50 -0.33
CA VAL A 44 1.66 5.63 -0.46
C VAL A 44 0.39 6.45 -0.31
N VAL A 45 -0.51 6.31 -1.28
CA VAL A 45 -1.85 6.88 -1.24
C VAL A 45 -2.84 5.72 -1.13
N GLU A 46 -3.71 5.77 -0.13
CA GLU A 46 -4.81 4.83 0.03
C GLU A 46 -6.14 5.54 -0.12
N GLY A 47 -7.04 4.96 -0.90
CA GLY A 47 -8.40 5.43 -1.12
C GLY A 47 -9.42 4.34 -0.77
N VAL A 48 -10.43 4.69 0.02
CA VAL A 48 -11.58 3.84 0.28
C VAL A 48 -12.58 3.94 -0.88
N LEU A 49 -12.94 2.81 -1.46
CA LEU A 49 -13.82 2.75 -2.63
C LEU A 49 -15.31 2.57 -2.28
N ASN A 50 -15.61 2.14 -1.05
CA ASN A 50 -16.98 1.85 -0.62
C ASN A 50 -17.32 2.40 0.78
N LYS A 51 -18.62 2.54 1.06
CA LYS A 51 -19.11 3.21 2.29
C LYS A 51 -18.74 2.46 3.57
N ASP A 52 -18.72 1.13 3.51
CA ASP A 52 -18.36 0.21 4.60
C ASP A 52 -16.84 0.04 4.77
N ARG A 53 -16.03 0.73 3.95
CA ARG A 53 -14.56 0.74 4.03
C ARG A 53 -13.90 -0.62 3.88
N SER A 54 -14.64 -1.60 3.34
CA SER A 54 -14.12 -2.95 3.08
C SER A 54 -13.27 -3.02 1.83
N LEU A 55 -13.46 -2.13 0.86
CA LEU A 55 -12.72 -2.08 -0.40
C LEU A 55 -11.81 -0.84 -0.42
N LYS A 56 -10.52 -1.06 -0.65
CA LYS A 56 -9.50 -0.01 -0.70
C LYS A 56 -8.62 -0.17 -1.92
N LEU A 57 -8.30 0.95 -2.55
CA LEU A 57 -7.26 1.07 -3.56
C LEU A 57 -6.01 1.67 -2.90
N ARG A 58 -4.85 1.11 -3.19
CA ARG A 58 -3.56 1.61 -2.76
C ARG A 58 -2.70 1.87 -3.98
N VAL A 59 -2.04 3.02 -4.03
CA VAL A 59 -1.01 3.34 -5.01
C VAL A 59 0.26 3.64 -4.22
N TYR A 60 1.37 3.04 -4.61
CA TYR A 60 2.65 3.24 -3.95
C TYR A 60 3.74 3.59 -4.98
N GLN A 61 4.66 4.44 -4.54
CA GLN A 61 5.89 4.76 -5.22
C GLN A 61 7.03 4.42 -4.26
N ILE A 62 7.93 3.55 -4.69
CA ILE A 62 9.11 3.13 -3.93
C ILE A 62 10.34 3.52 -4.76
N ARG A 63 11.28 4.22 -4.15
CA ARG A 63 12.57 4.52 -4.77
C ARG A 63 13.63 3.57 -4.23
N GLN A 64 14.12 2.67 -5.08
CA GLN A 64 15.20 1.75 -4.72
C GLN A 64 16.55 2.35 -5.20
N PRO A 65 17.59 2.42 -4.34
CA PRO A 65 18.92 2.78 -4.80
C PRO A 65 19.48 1.62 -5.62
N SER A 66 19.76 1.84 -6.91
CA SER A 66 20.44 0.84 -7.72
C SER A 66 21.93 0.81 -7.37
N ILE A 67 22.57 -0.34 -7.60
CA ILE A 67 24.02 -0.56 -7.39
C ILE A 67 24.85 0.16 -8.49
N ILE A 68 24.21 0.60 -9.58
CA ILE A 68 24.82 1.19 -10.77
C ILE A 68 24.16 2.56 -11.02
N GLU A 69 24.83 3.66 -10.65
CA GLU A 69 24.39 5.07 -10.76
C GLU A 69 23.01 5.30 -11.42
N GLY A 70 21.96 5.30 -10.62
CA GLY A 70 20.60 5.63 -11.06
C GLY A 70 19.57 5.28 -9.98
N ALA A 71 18.80 6.24 -9.51
CA ALA A 71 17.71 5.93 -8.59
C ALA A 71 16.50 5.45 -9.40
N ASP A 72 16.24 4.14 -9.39
CA ASP A 72 15.06 3.58 -10.02
C ASP A 72 13.82 3.87 -9.18
N VAL A 73 12.80 4.39 -9.84
CA VAL A 73 11.51 4.71 -9.24
C VAL A 73 10.52 3.65 -9.67
N GLU A 74 10.08 2.83 -8.72
CA GLU A 74 9.08 1.81 -8.91
C GLU A 74 7.70 2.35 -8.52
N TYR A 75 6.71 2.10 -9.37
CA TYR A 75 5.31 2.43 -9.10
C TYR A 75 4.49 1.14 -9.04
N GLY A 76 3.57 1.06 -8.09
CA GLY A 76 2.67 -0.06 -7.99
C GLY A 76 1.28 0.32 -7.51
N VAL A 77 0.33 -0.55 -7.81
CA VAL A 77 -1.07 -0.42 -7.41
C VAL A 77 -1.50 -1.71 -6.72
N GLY A 78 -2.35 -1.58 -5.70
CA GLY A 78 -2.87 -2.69 -4.92
C GLY A 78 -4.35 -2.51 -4.62
N LEU A 79 -5.09 -3.61 -4.63
CA LEU A 79 -6.50 -3.63 -4.26
C LEU A 79 -6.68 -4.52 -3.02
N SER A 80 -7.43 -4.04 -2.04
CA SER A 80 -7.71 -4.77 -0.80
C SER A 80 -9.21 -4.84 -0.56
N TYR A 81 -9.74 -6.05 -0.36
CA TYR A 81 -11.13 -6.28 0.00
C TYR A 81 -11.21 -7.09 1.30
N ARG A 82 -11.99 -6.62 2.28
CA ARG A 82 -12.17 -7.26 3.58
C ARG A 82 -13.64 -7.63 3.78
N LYS A 83 -13.92 -8.92 3.94
CA LYS A 83 -15.26 -9.41 4.29
C LYS A 83 -15.20 -10.14 5.63
N GLU A 84 -16.08 -9.75 6.55
CA GLU A 84 -16.25 -10.41 7.84
C GLU A 84 -17.25 -11.55 7.69
N PHE A 85 -16.96 -12.69 8.34
CA PHE A 85 -17.79 -13.88 8.31
C PHE A 85 -18.02 -14.34 9.74
N ASN A 86 -19.26 -14.70 10.06
CA ASN A 86 -19.61 -15.12 11.42
C ASN A 86 -19.33 -16.61 11.66
N SER A 87 -19.10 -17.39 10.59
CA SER A 87 -18.72 -18.80 10.69
C SER A 87 -17.79 -19.25 9.57
N PHE A 88 -16.96 -20.26 9.84
CA PHE A 88 -16.11 -20.91 8.83
C PHE A 88 -16.94 -21.48 7.67
N LYS A 89 -18.14 -22.00 7.94
CA LYS A 89 -19.06 -22.52 6.91
C LYS A 89 -19.47 -21.44 5.90
N GLU A 90 -19.74 -20.22 6.36
CA GLU A 90 -20.06 -19.08 5.48
C GLU A 90 -18.87 -18.67 4.61
N PHE A 91 -17.66 -18.65 5.17
CA PHE A 91 -16.43 -18.38 4.42
C PHE A 91 -16.23 -19.38 3.27
N PHE A 92 -16.29 -20.68 3.56
CA PHE A 92 -16.18 -21.72 2.52
C PHE A 92 -17.33 -21.61 1.50
N SER A 93 -18.56 -21.34 1.92
CA SER A 93 -19.65 -21.13 0.97
C SER A 93 -19.46 -19.89 0.09
N GLY A 94 -18.93 -18.79 0.64
CA GLY A 94 -18.72 -17.54 -0.09
C GLY A 94 -17.62 -17.65 -1.15
N ILE A 95 -16.58 -18.45 -0.89
CA ILE A 95 -15.47 -18.66 -1.82
C ILE A 95 -15.80 -19.74 -2.86
N PHE A 96 -16.37 -20.87 -2.44
CA PHE A 96 -16.56 -22.03 -3.32
C PHE A 96 -17.91 -22.05 -4.06
N LYS A 97 -18.89 -21.23 -3.66
CA LYS A 97 -20.25 -21.24 -4.24
C LYS A 97 -20.49 -20.15 -5.29
N SER A 98 -19.44 -19.48 -5.78
CA SER A 98 -19.55 -18.38 -6.76
C SER A 98 -19.91 -18.82 -8.20
N LYS A 99 -20.32 -20.07 -8.44
CA LYS A 99 -20.66 -20.54 -9.80
C LYS A 99 -21.79 -21.56 -9.79
N ASN A 100 -23.02 -21.07 -9.58
CA ASN A 100 -24.25 -21.67 -10.07
C ASN A 100 -25.39 -20.73 -9.70
N ASN A 101 -25.76 -19.81 -10.59
CA ASN A 101 -27.07 -19.16 -10.65
C ASN A 101 -27.19 -18.46 -12.01
N ASN A 102 -27.30 -19.27 -13.06
CA ASN A 102 -27.91 -18.89 -14.33
C ASN A 102 -28.71 -20.11 -14.81
N SER A 103 -29.85 -20.33 -14.16
CA SER A 103 -30.98 -21.08 -14.69
C SER A 103 -32.20 -20.71 -13.86
N GLN A 104 -33.28 -20.40 -14.57
CA GLN A 104 -34.63 -20.14 -14.09
C GLN A 104 -34.90 -18.73 -13.55
N LYS A 105 -35.28 -17.85 -14.48
CA LYS A 105 -36.58 -17.21 -14.34
C LYS A 105 -37.35 -17.44 -15.65
N ASP A 106 -38.40 -18.23 -15.51
CA ASP A 106 -39.47 -18.45 -16.49
C ASP A 106 -40.21 -17.13 -16.82
#